data_AF-A0A5N5VZ95-F1
#
_entry.id   AF-A0A5N5VZ95-F1
#
_cell.length_a   1.000
_cell.length_b   1.000
_cell.length_c   1.000
_cell.angle_alpha   90.00
_cell.angle_beta   90.00
_cell.angle_gamma   90.00
#
_symmetry.space_group_name_H-M   'P 1'
#
loop_
_entity.id
_entity.type
_entity.pdbx_description
1 polymer ?
#
loop_
_entity_poly.entity_id
_entity_poly.type
_entity_poly.pdbx_seq_one_letter_code
_entity_poly.pdbx_strand_id
1 'polypeptide(L)'
;MKHTDVQFDMRVLARTERGEITGTVMNKVFQSPTAEPRVAVDYDNGKYGWHSADELTPLAPEADERDPNALPRMRRRADGYIFWLRGTTYYVYRYEQTWRVTAWDDDADAETPLLVLGCTTRAAAVRELIAKVDAEAPALATVRQPGTRPELRPDMRVKAPSRGEGLDALGVALTLRTPPAGVPLGSVYVMWHTGAPSWIAAEELVPTGALPGAPSLLNVEYGSPDGEAMFWRGGEEYRVISRYAPSTDGPWDVSHRAPDGTLTRIVEGMRTREAAHHAALIAIYGFEAMRSDTVSYLAVAENLSGQPLRVEDVPGVDAWGRVSAPTAELAFNRMDGAGSGLRYDTVKRRDVRNRIGFILVYPVRRDGSLGIPRSHTR
;
A
#
# COMPACT_ATOMS: atom_id res chain seq x y z
N MET A 1 6.94 -20.73 23.24
CA MET A 1 5.73 -20.09 22.67
C MET A 1 5.80 -20.15 21.14
N LYS A 2 4.70 -20.07 20.37
CA LYS A 2 4.82 -19.99 18.89
C LYS A 2 5.11 -18.56 18.46
N HIS A 3 5.79 -18.38 17.33
CA HIS A 3 6.14 -17.06 16.80
C HIS A 3 4.91 -16.18 16.52
N THR A 4 3.77 -16.78 16.16
CA THR A 4 2.48 -16.09 15.97
C THR A 4 1.93 -15.48 17.26
N ASP A 5 2.20 -16.12 18.40
CA ASP A 5 1.55 -15.81 19.68
C ASP A 5 2.27 -14.69 20.43
N VAL A 6 3.51 -14.40 20.04
CA VAL A 6 4.29 -13.28 20.55
C VAL A 6 3.60 -11.97 20.12
N GLN A 7 3.38 -11.02 21.02
CA GLN A 7 2.83 -9.70 20.65
C GLN A 7 3.90 -8.62 20.79
N PHE A 8 3.77 -7.53 20.04
CA PHE A 8 4.60 -6.34 20.29
C PHE A 8 4.26 -5.77 21.67
N ASP A 9 5.26 -5.23 22.36
CA ASP A 9 5.18 -4.77 23.75
C ASP A 9 4.83 -5.86 24.77
N MET A 10 4.76 -7.12 24.35
CA MET A 10 4.59 -8.27 25.24
C MET A 10 5.79 -8.38 26.16
N ARG A 11 5.51 -8.59 27.44
CA ARG A 11 6.54 -8.89 28.42
C ARG A 11 6.89 -10.34 28.37
N VAL A 12 8.19 -10.59 28.28
CA VAL A 12 8.74 -11.93 28.14
C VAL A 12 9.89 -12.12 29.10
N LEU A 13 9.95 -13.32 29.65
CA LEU A 13 11.15 -13.87 30.24
C LEU A 13 11.92 -14.59 29.12
N ALA A 14 13.08 -14.05 28.78
CA ALA A 14 13.95 -14.60 27.75
C ALA A 14 15.02 -15.48 28.38
N ARG A 15 15.17 -16.70 27.89
CA ARG A 15 16.25 -17.60 28.31
C ARG A 15 17.52 -17.25 27.53
N THR A 16 18.57 -16.89 28.25
CA THR A 16 19.91 -16.65 27.68
C THR A 16 20.92 -17.64 28.25
N GLU A 17 22.08 -17.79 27.62
CA GLU A 17 23.19 -18.60 28.13
C GLU A 17 23.65 -18.19 29.55
N ARG A 18 23.33 -16.96 29.98
CA ARG A 18 23.71 -16.39 31.27
C ARG A 18 22.58 -16.40 32.30
N GLY A 19 21.47 -17.08 32.00
CA GLY A 19 20.27 -17.14 32.84
C GLY A 19 19.05 -16.50 32.18
N GLU A 20 17.99 -16.37 32.96
CA GLU A 20 16.73 -15.78 32.51
C GLU A 20 16.74 -14.27 32.72
N ILE A 21 16.26 -13.52 31.72
CA ILE A 21 16.20 -12.07 31.77
C ILE A 21 14.86 -11.57 31.25
N THR A 22 14.24 -10.66 31.99
CA THR A 22 12.98 -10.05 31.58
C THR A 22 13.23 -8.94 30.56
N GLY A 23 12.36 -8.87 29.56
CA GLY A 23 12.41 -7.84 28.55
C GLY A 23 11.07 -7.64 27.85
N THR A 24 11.06 -6.66 26.96
CA THR A 24 9.90 -6.29 26.16
C THR A 24 10.15 -6.68 24.71
N VAL A 25 9.16 -7.32 24.08
CA VAL A 25 9.21 -7.64 22.67
C VAL A 25 9.10 -6.37 21.84
N MET A 26 10.11 -6.13 21.02
CA MET A 26 10.24 -4.91 20.22
C MET A 26 9.84 -5.15 18.77
N ASN A 27 10.31 -6.26 18.20
CA ASN A 27 10.17 -6.55 16.77
C ASN A 27 10.13 -8.07 16.52
N LYS A 28 9.61 -8.46 15.36
CA LYS A 28 9.67 -9.81 14.80
C LYS A 28 10.19 -9.72 13.38
N VAL A 29 11.24 -10.47 13.07
CA VAL A 29 11.86 -10.44 11.74
C VAL A 29 11.93 -11.85 11.16
N PHE A 30 11.45 -11.98 9.93
CA PHE A 30 11.78 -13.09 9.04
C PHE A 30 12.99 -12.65 8.22
N GLN A 31 14.21 -12.95 8.68
CA GLN A 31 15.43 -12.50 8.00
C GLN A 31 15.62 -13.11 6.61
N SER A 32 14.92 -14.21 6.30
CA SER A 32 14.89 -14.89 5.00
C SER A 32 13.75 -15.92 5.00
N PRO A 33 13.15 -16.30 3.85
CA PRO A 33 12.25 -17.45 3.76
C PRO A 33 12.87 -18.78 4.23
N THR A 34 14.20 -18.84 4.38
CA THR A 34 14.95 -20.00 4.88
C THR A 34 15.48 -19.85 6.31
N ALA A 35 15.36 -18.66 6.91
CA ALA A 35 15.84 -18.40 8.27
C ALA A 35 14.72 -18.57 9.29
N GLU A 36 15.05 -19.14 10.45
CA GLU A 36 14.10 -19.24 11.55
C GLU A 36 13.68 -17.84 12.02
N PRO A 37 12.37 -17.60 12.24
CA PRO A 37 11.87 -16.29 12.63
C PRO A 37 12.39 -15.91 14.02
N ARG A 38 12.92 -14.69 14.13
CA ARG A 38 13.51 -14.18 15.38
C ARG A 38 12.72 -13.00 15.94
N VAL A 39 12.68 -12.94 17.25
CA VAL A 39 12.04 -11.91 18.06
C VAL A 39 13.12 -11.05 18.70
N ALA A 40 13.05 -9.75 18.48
CA ALA A 40 13.88 -8.76 19.13
C ALA A 40 13.33 -8.43 20.52
N VAL A 41 14.17 -8.50 21.55
CA VAL A 41 13.81 -8.19 22.94
C VAL A 41 14.73 -7.10 23.50
N ASP A 42 14.14 -6.05 24.06
CA ASP A 42 14.85 -5.03 24.86
C ASP A 42 14.76 -5.42 26.33
N TYR A 43 15.90 -5.75 26.94
CA TYR A 43 15.94 -6.27 28.29
C TYR A 43 15.93 -5.18 29.35
N ASP A 44 15.49 -5.55 30.56
CA ASP A 44 15.40 -4.62 31.67
C ASP A 44 16.76 -4.11 32.18
N ASN A 45 17.86 -4.78 31.84
CA ASN A 45 19.21 -4.31 32.13
C ASN A 45 19.77 -3.32 31.07
N GLY A 46 18.96 -2.94 30.08
CA GLY A 46 19.35 -1.99 29.02
C GLY A 46 20.12 -2.61 27.86
N LYS A 47 20.29 -3.94 27.85
CA LYS A 47 20.83 -4.68 26.70
C LYS A 47 19.72 -5.09 25.75
N TYR A 48 20.14 -5.59 24.59
CA TYR A 48 19.29 -6.03 23.50
C TYR A 48 19.68 -7.43 23.06
N GLY A 49 18.70 -8.25 22.65
CA GLY A 49 18.96 -9.58 22.13
C GLY A 49 17.91 -10.08 21.14
N TRP A 50 18.28 -11.12 20.40
CA TRP A 50 17.44 -11.79 19.43
C TRP A 50 17.18 -13.23 19.88
N HIS A 51 15.91 -13.61 19.91
CA HIS A 51 15.46 -14.90 20.41
C HIS A 51 14.58 -15.63 19.41
N SER A 52 14.61 -16.95 19.44
CA SER A 52 13.51 -17.73 18.87
C SER A 52 12.29 -17.66 19.80
N ALA A 53 11.08 -17.87 19.27
CA ALA A 53 9.85 -17.70 20.06
C ALA A 53 9.69 -18.75 21.19
N ASP A 54 10.38 -19.88 21.09
CA ASP A 54 10.45 -20.93 22.09
C ASP A 54 11.38 -20.60 23.27
N GLU A 55 12.35 -19.69 23.08
CA GLU A 55 13.20 -19.14 24.16
C GLU A 55 12.48 -18.08 25.01
N LEU A 56 11.28 -17.68 24.61
CA LEU A 56 10.49 -16.64 25.26
C LEU A 56 9.29 -17.23 26.00
N THR A 57 9.15 -16.84 27.26
CA THR A 57 7.98 -17.15 28.09
C THR A 57 7.20 -15.87 28.38
N PRO A 58 5.88 -15.81 28.11
CA PRO A 58 5.04 -14.69 28.50
C PRO A 58 5.17 -14.39 29.99
N LEU A 59 5.38 -13.13 30.35
CA LEU A 59 5.27 -12.69 31.73
C LEU A 59 3.79 -12.44 32.05
N ALA A 60 3.31 -12.99 33.15
CA ALA A 60 1.95 -12.70 33.61
C ALA A 60 1.84 -11.19 33.96
N PRO A 61 0.67 -10.55 33.74
CA PRO A 61 0.47 -9.13 34.07
C PRO A 61 0.79 -8.80 35.53
N GLU A 62 0.50 -9.75 36.44
CA GLU A 62 0.76 -9.65 37.88
C GLU A 62 2.25 -9.64 38.24
N ALA A 63 3.10 -10.14 37.34
CA ALA A 63 4.55 -10.19 37.49
C ALA A 63 5.27 -9.05 36.74
N ASP A 64 4.54 -8.16 36.06
CA ASP A 64 5.10 -6.96 35.42
C ASP A 64 5.23 -5.82 36.43
N GLU A 65 6.41 -5.69 37.04
CA GLU A 65 6.70 -4.67 38.08
C GLU A 65 6.86 -3.23 37.53
N ARG A 66 6.55 -2.98 36.26
CA ARG A 66 6.70 -1.65 35.65
C ARG A 66 5.60 -0.69 36.14
N ASP A 67 5.99 0.55 36.46
CA ASP A 67 5.03 1.63 36.62
C ASP A 67 4.33 1.89 35.28
N PRO A 68 2.99 1.74 35.18
CA PRO A 68 2.26 1.96 33.95
C PRO A 68 2.35 3.41 33.43
N ASN A 69 2.76 4.36 34.28
CA ASN A 69 2.97 5.75 33.91
C ASN A 69 4.43 6.08 33.53
N ALA A 70 5.32 5.09 33.60
CA ALA A 70 6.71 5.27 33.20
C ALA A 70 6.80 5.48 31.68
N LEU A 71 7.66 6.42 31.27
CA LEU A 71 7.93 6.62 29.85
C LEU A 71 8.62 5.37 29.27
N PRO A 72 8.43 5.08 27.97
CA PRO A 72 9.20 4.08 27.26
C PRO A 72 10.70 4.31 27.47
N ARG A 73 11.45 3.21 27.50
CA ARG A 73 12.91 3.28 27.58
C ARG A 73 13.45 3.95 26.32
N MET A 74 14.30 4.94 26.56
CA MET A 74 14.86 5.81 25.53
C MET A 74 16.36 5.57 25.42
N ARG A 75 16.86 5.35 24.20
CA ARG A 75 18.30 5.25 23.90
C ARG A 75 18.78 6.57 23.33
N ARG A 76 19.89 7.09 23.86
CA ARG A 76 20.47 8.36 23.41
C ARG A 76 21.02 8.21 21.99
N ARG A 77 20.72 9.18 21.14
CA ARG A 77 21.31 9.41 19.81
C ARG A 77 21.79 10.87 19.73
N ALA A 78 22.43 11.25 18.62
CA ALA A 78 23.19 12.49 18.48
C ALA A 78 22.55 13.72 19.16
N ASP A 79 21.36 14.12 18.73
CA ASP A 79 20.62 15.29 19.20
C ASP A 79 19.26 14.95 19.86
N GLY A 80 19.08 13.70 20.26
CA GLY A 80 17.80 13.21 20.77
C GLY A 80 17.84 11.81 21.35
N TYR A 81 16.68 11.17 21.37
CA TYR A 81 16.49 9.82 21.90
C TYR A 81 15.56 9.03 21.00
N ILE A 82 15.93 7.78 20.74
CA ILE A 82 15.02 6.82 20.10
C ILE A 82 14.31 6.00 21.17
N PHE A 83 13.05 5.67 20.96
CA PHE A 83 12.28 4.76 21.80
C PHE A 83 11.30 3.98 20.95
N TRP A 84 10.89 2.82 21.42
CA TRP A 84 9.90 2.00 20.73
C TRP A 84 8.55 2.12 21.41
N LEU A 85 7.51 2.04 20.60
CA LEU A 85 6.12 1.98 21.04
C LEU A 85 5.32 1.23 19.97
N ARG A 86 4.58 0.18 20.35
CA ARG A 86 3.66 -0.56 19.47
C ARG A 86 4.30 -1.06 18.16
N GLY A 87 5.53 -1.57 18.24
CA GLY A 87 6.26 -2.10 17.08
C GLY A 87 6.84 -1.04 16.13
N THR A 88 6.81 0.24 16.49
CA THR A 88 7.42 1.34 15.73
C THR A 88 8.53 2.00 16.55
N THR A 89 9.64 2.35 15.90
CA THR A 89 10.68 3.21 16.52
C THR A 89 10.35 4.66 16.29
N TYR A 90 10.44 5.46 17.35
CA TYR A 90 10.23 6.91 17.30
C TYR A 90 11.48 7.64 17.76
N TYR A 91 11.69 8.83 17.21
CA TYR A 91 12.77 9.72 17.58
C TYR A 91 12.21 10.99 18.22
N VAL A 92 12.54 11.19 19.48
CA VAL A 92 12.26 12.43 20.22
C VAL A 92 13.52 13.27 20.31
N TYR A 93 13.44 14.48 19.77
CA TYR A 93 14.59 15.39 19.69
C TYR A 93 14.18 16.81 20.02
N ARG A 94 15.17 17.64 20.33
CA ARG A 94 14.96 19.06 20.61
C ARG A 94 15.20 19.86 19.34
N TYR A 95 14.21 20.66 18.95
CA TYR A 95 14.35 21.65 17.89
C TYR A 95 14.04 23.03 18.48
N GLU A 96 15.05 23.90 18.48
CA GLU A 96 15.01 25.20 19.17
C GLU A 96 14.63 25.05 20.66
N GLN A 97 13.52 25.67 21.07
CA GLN A 97 12.99 25.63 22.43
C GLN A 97 11.88 24.59 22.64
N THR A 98 11.67 23.69 21.67
CA THR A 98 10.58 22.70 21.69
C THR A 98 11.09 21.29 21.51
N TRP A 99 10.35 20.33 22.03
CA TRP A 99 10.54 18.91 21.83
C TRP A 99 9.57 18.41 20.77
N ARG A 100 10.09 17.62 19.84
CA ARG A 100 9.35 17.05 18.70
C ARG A 100 9.52 15.54 18.68
N VAL A 101 8.54 14.84 18.10
CA VAL A 101 8.62 13.39 17.88
C VAL A 101 8.30 13.07 16.44
N THR A 102 9.14 12.25 15.82
CA THR A 102 8.94 11.67 14.48
C THR A 102 9.05 10.15 14.57
N ALA A 103 8.54 9.42 13.58
CA ALA A 103 9.00 8.04 13.38
C ALA A 103 10.50 8.06 13.08
N TRP A 104 11.23 7.06 13.55
CA TRP A 104 12.65 6.90 13.25
C TRP A 104 12.81 5.96 12.08
N ASP A 105 13.50 6.41 11.04
CA ASP A 105 13.98 5.61 9.92
C ASP A 105 15.52 5.65 9.92
N ASP A 106 16.15 4.54 9.54
CA ASP A 106 17.61 4.47 9.41
C ASP A 106 18.09 5.09 8.08
N ASP A 107 17.17 5.41 7.17
CA ASP A 107 17.44 6.23 5.98
C ASP A 107 17.54 7.72 6.35
N ALA A 108 18.75 8.27 6.28
CA ALA A 108 19.03 9.66 6.59
C ALA A 108 18.32 10.67 5.67
N ASP A 109 17.85 10.21 4.50
CA ASP A 109 17.20 11.05 3.48
C ASP A 109 15.66 10.90 3.48
N ALA A 110 15.08 10.07 4.36
CA ALA A 110 13.64 9.90 4.46
C ALA A 110 12.98 11.12 5.14
N GLU A 111 12.18 11.89 4.37
CA GLU A 111 11.29 12.93 4.92
C GLU A 111 10.23 12.29 5.82
N THR A 112 10.54 12.15 7.11
CA THR A 112 9.64 11.48 8.05
C THR A 112 8.65 12.48 8.66
N PRO A 113 7.33 12.19 8.65
CA PRO A 113 6.32 13.12 9.16
C PRO A 113 6.45 13.33 10.67
N LEU A 114 6.41 14.60 11.08
CA LEU A 114 6.40 15.00 12.50
C LEU A 114 5.05 14.65 13.13
N LEU A 115 5.08 13.83 14.19
CA LEU A 115 3.90 13.29 14.88
C LEU A 115 3.49 14.15 16.09
N VAL A 116 4.47 14.76 16.75
CA VAL A 116 4.27 15.67 17.89
C VAL A 116 5.15 16.91 17.69
N LEU A 117 4.56 18.08 17.92
CA LEU A 117 5.19 19.39 17.74
C LEU A 117 4.93 20.28 18.96
N GLY A 118 5.88 21.15 19.27
CA GLY A 118 5.65 22.27 20.19
C GLY A 118 5.60 21.93 21.68
N CYS A 119 6.01 20.72 22.08
CA CYS A 119 6.03 20.33 23.48
C CYS A 119 7.19 21.02 24.24
N THR A 120 6.92 21.51 25.45
CA THR A 120 7.92 22.22 26.28
C THR A 120 8.93 21.29 26.93
N THR A 121 8.59 20.00 27.11
CA THR A 121 9.48 19.00 27.69
C THR A 121 9.48 17.71 26.87
N ARG A 122 10.60 16.97 26.93
CA ARG A 122 10.71 15.63 26.32
C ARG A 122 9.62 14.69 26.79
N ALA A 123 9.35 14.68 28.10
CA ALA A 123 8.34 13.83 28.71
C ALA A 123 6.93 14.15 28.20
N ALA A 124 6.61 15.44 28.03
CA ALA A 124 5.35 15.86 27.43
C ALA A 124 5.23 15.39 25.98
N ALA A 125 6.30 15.53 25.19
CA ALA A 125 6.31 15.11 23.78
C ALA A 125 6.08 13.60 23.63
N VAL A 126 6.74 12.79 24.48
CA VAL A 126 6.56 11.33 24.49
C VAL A 126 5.16 10.94 24.96
N ARG A 127 4.62 11.58 26.00
CA ARG A 127 3.25 11.29 26.48
C ARG A 127 2.19 11.69 25.48
N GLU A 128 2.37 12.80 24.76
CA GLU A 128 1.45 13.21 23.71
C GLU A 128 1.44 12.20 22.56
N LEU A 129 2.62 11.67 22.18
CA LEU A 129 2.68 10.58 21.22
C LEU A 129 1.95 9.35 21.72
N ILE A 130 2.21 8.91 22.97
CA ILE A 130 1.54 7.76 23.57
C ILE A 130 0.02 7.95 23.53
N ALA A 131 -0.48 9.10 23.94
CA ALA A 131 -1.91 9.41 23.91
C ALA A 131 -2.49 9.37 22.48
N LYS A 132 -1.75 9.83 21.46
CA LYS A 132 -2.19 9.74 20.05
C LYS A 132 -2.25 8.30 19.58
N VAL A 133 -1.22 7.51 19.86
CA VAL A 133 -1.14 6.09 19.48
C VAL A 133 -2.20 5.26 20.23
N ASP A 134 -2.39 5.52 21.52
CA ASP A 134 -3.41 4.86 22.34
C ASP A 134 -4.83 5.33 22.00
N ALA A 135 -5.04 6.55 21.49
CA ALA A 135 -6.34 7.00 20.97
C ALA A 135 -6.68 6.39 19.60
N GLU A 136 -5.66 6.04 18.81
CA GLU A 136 -5.83 5.26 17.58
C GLU A 136 -6.11 3.77 17.86
N ALA A 137 -5.68 3.25 19.03
CA ALA A 137 -5.87 1.85 19.42
C ALA A 137 -7.34 1.38 19.61
N PRO A 138 -8.29 2.15 20.21
CA PRO A 138 -9.70 1.75 20.30
C PRO A 138 -10.48 1.97 19.00
N ALA A 139 -9.97 2.76 18.04
CA ALA A 139 -10.60 2.92 16.74
C ALA A 139 -10.48 1.65 15.86
N LEU A 140 -9.55 0.74 16.18
CA LEU A 140 -9.41 -0.58 15.55
C LEU A 140 -10.37 -1.64 16.11
N ALA A 141 -11.03 -1.38 17.24
CA ALA A 141 -11.96 -2.31 17.89
C ALA A 141 -13.44 -1.90 17.76
N THR A 142 -13.74 -0.82 17.02
CA THR A 142 -15.13 -0.61 16.60
C THR A 142 -15.39 -1.60 15.48
N VAL A 143 -16.11 -2.68 15.84
CA VAL A 143 -16.79 -3.58 14.92
C VAL A 143 -17.35 -2.74 13.79
N ARG A 144 -16.66 -2.73 12.64
CA ARG A 144 -17.32 -2.41 11.38
C ARG A 144 -18.46 -3.41 11.35
N GLN A 145 -19.69 -2.90 11.43
CA GLN A 145 -20.87 -3.64 11.00
C GLN A 145 -20.50 -4.37 9.69
N PRO A 146 -21.10 -5.52 9.36
CA PRO A 146 -20.84 -6.22 8.10
C PRO A 146 -21.35 -5.39 6.92
N GLY A 147 -20.70 -4.26 6.66
CA GLY A 147 -20.69 -3.57 5.40
C GLY A 147 -19.86 -4.46 4.49
N THR A 148 -20.54 -4.99 3.49
CA THR A 148 -20.01 -5.49 2.23
C THR A 148 -18.49 -5.42 2.14
N ARG A 149 -17.84 -6.60 2.12
CA ARG A 149 -16.42 -6.73 1.72
C ARG A 149 -16.15 -5.76 0.57
N PRO A 150 -15.07 -4.95 0.62
CA PRO A 150 -14.74 -4.12 -0.53
C PRO A 150 -14.57 -5.04 -1.73
N GLU A 151 -15.46 -4.89 -2.72
CA GLU A 151 -15.39 -5.65 -3.96
C GLU A 151 -14.20 -5.13 -4.75
N LEU A 152 -13.03 -5.72 -4.52
CA LEU A 152 -11.82 -5.43 -5.29
C LEU A 152 -12.06 -5.85 -6.74
N ARG A 153 -11.79 -4.93 -7.65
CA ARG A 153 -11.95 -5.15 -9.10
C ARG A 153 -10.57 -5.33 -9.75
N PRO A 154 -10.50 -6.06 -10.88
CA PRO A 154 -9.30 -6.04 -11.70
C PRO A 154 -8.88 -4.60 -12.01
N ASP A 155 -7.57 -4.36 -12.00
CA ASP A 155 -6.93 -3.06 -12.22
C ASP A 155 -7.19 -2.00 -11.14
N MET A 156 -7.87 -2.34 -10.03
CA MET A 156 -8.09 -1.40 -8.94
C MET A 156 -6.76 -1.06 -8.27
N ARG A 157 -6.51 0.25 -8.09
CA ARG A 157 -5.38 0.74 -7.31
C ARG A 157 -5.64 0.53 -5.82
N VAL A 158 -4.79 -0.25 -5.20
CA VAL A 158 -4.86 -0.62 -3.78
C VAL A 158 -3.64 -0.10 -3.04
N LYS A 159 -3.80 0.09 -1.74
CA LYS A 159 -2.71 0.27 -0.79
C LYS A 159 -2.64 -0.93 0.12
N ALA A 160 -1.42 -1.37 0.45
CA ALA A 160 -1.22 -2.23 1.60
C ALA A 160 -1.61 -1.46 2.87
N PRO A 161 -2.22 -2.14 3.87
CA PRO A 161 -2.25 -1.57 5.20
C PRO A 161 -0.79 -1.49 5.66
N SER A 162 -0.40 -0.31 6.11
CA SER A 162 0.97 0.08 6.48
C SER A 162 1.78 -1.08 7.10
N ARG A 163 2.68 -1.68 6.31
CA ARG A 163 3.67 -2.68 6.76
C ARG A 163 4.91 -2.04 7.38
N GLY A 164 4.79 -0.85 7.97
CA GLY A 164 5.95 -0.13 8.50
C GLY A 164 6.96 0.34 7.43
N GLU A 165 6.66 0.15 6.14
CA GLU A 165 7.44 0.72 5.04
C GLU A 165 6.87 2.10 4.73
N GLY A 166 7.67 3.12 4.99
CA GLY A 166 7.39 4.50 4.63
C GLY A 166 7.31 4.64 3.13
N LEU A 167 6.10 4.48 2.60
CA LEU A 167 5.53 5.01 1.37
C LEU A 167 4.21 4.27 1.21
N ASP A 168 3.16 4.98 0.83
CA ASP A 168 1.92 4.35 0.38
C ASP A 168 2.26 3.35 -0.75
N ALA A 169 2.47 2.07 -0.43
CA ALA A 169 2.75 1.03 -1.43
C ALA A 169 1.51 0.93 -2.31
N LEU A 170 1.53 1.66 -3.42
CA LEU A 170 0.48 1.65 -4.40
C LEU A 170 0.71 0.42 -5.25
N GLY A 171 -0.29 -0.44 -5.25
CA GLY A 171 -0.30 -1.65 -6.06
C GLY A 171 -1.53 -1.70 -6.93
N VAL A 172 -1.52 -2.61 -7.87
CA VAL A 172 -2.69 -2.92 -8.67
C VAL A 172 -3.09 -4.37 -8.46
N ALA A 173 -4.37 -4.54 -8.11
CA ALA A 173 -5.00 -5.83 -7.92
C ALA A 173 -5.16 -6.55 -9.27
N LEU A 174 -4.57 -7.74 -9.37
CA LEU A 174 -4.81 -8.69 -10.45
C LEU A 174 -5.73 -9.79 -9.92
N THR A 175 -6.94 -9.87 -10.46
CA THR A 175 -7.99 -10.80 -9.99
C THR A 175 -8.02 -12.13 -10.74
N LEU A 176 -7.23 -12.28 -11.81
CA LEU A 176 -7.29 -13.46 -12.70
C LEU A 176 -6.33 -14.60 -12.33
N ARG A 177 -5.61 -14.50 -11.20
CA ARG A 177 -4.68 -15.56 -10.80
C ARG A 177 -5.33 -16.55 -9.85
N THR A 178 -5.01 -17.83 -10.04
CA THR A 178 -5.31 -18.86 -9.06
C THR A 178 -4.25 -18.82 -7.95
N PRO A 179 -4.63 -18.69 -6.67
CA PRO A 179 -3.68 -18.71 -5.57
C PRO A 179 -2.95 -20.06 -5.50
N PRO A 180 -1.62 -20.09 -5.29
CA PRO A 180 -0.88 -21.32 -5.09
C PRO A 180 -1.29 -22.00 -3.78
N ALA A 181 -1.04 -23.31 -3.68
CA ALA A 181 -1.33 -24.08 -2.47
C ALA A 181 -0.66 -23.45 -1.23
N GLY A 182 -1.44 -23.17 -0.19
CA GLY A 182 -0.97 -22.53 1.04
C GLY A 182 -1.26 -21.03 1.14
N VAL A 183 -1.73 -20.38 0.07
CA VAL A 183 -2.24 -19.00 0.13
C VAL A 183 -3.72 -19.03 0.55
N PRO A 184 -4.16 -18.15 1.49
CA PRO A 184 -5.54 -18.10 1.92
C PRO A 184 -6.55 -17.91 0.78
N LEU A 185 -7.69 -18.59 0.89
CA LEU A 185 -8.83 -18.40 0.00
C LEU A 185 -9.33 -16.95 0.10
N GLY A 186 -9.39 -16.25 -1.04
CA GLY A 186 -9.77 -14.83 -1.09
C GLY A 186 -8.58 -13.86 -1.09
N SER A 187 -7.35 -14.35 -1.14
CA SER A 187 -6.20 -13.50 -1.44
C SER A 187 -6.24 -13.01 -2.89
N VAL A 188 -5.79 -11.77 -3.08
CA VAL A 188 -5.61 -11.11 -4.37
C VAL A 188 -4.12 -11.01 -4.65
N TYR A 189 -3.75 -11.22 -5.91
CA TYR A 189 -2.38 -11.02 -6.35
C TYR A 189 -2.17 -9.53 -6.65
N VAL A 190 -1.26 -8.88 -5.95
CA VAL A 190 -0.98 -7.45 -6.06
C VAL A 190 0.38 -7.24 -6.68
N MET A 191 0.40 -6.46 -7.76
CA MET A 191 1.62 -5.94 -8.36
C MET A 191 1.91 -4.57 -7.76
N TRP A 192 3.03 -4.42 -7.07
CA TRP A 192 3.42 -3.15 -6.46
C TRP A 192 4.15 -2.26 -7.47
N HIS A 193 3.90 -0.96 -7.40
CA HIS A 193 4.66 0.03 -8.17
C HIS A 193 6.14 0.03 -7.80
N THR A 194 6.42 -0.22 -6.52
CA THR A 194 7.74 -0.36 -5.94
C THR A 194 7.72 -1.61 -5.06
N GLY A 195 8.49 -2.64 -5.42
CA GLY A 195 8.61 -3.87 -4.65
C GLY A 195 8.10 -5.14 -5.35
N ALA A 196 8.41 -6.28 -4.74
CA ALA A 196 8.12 -7.60 -5.29
C ALA A 196 6.62 -7.92 -5.23
N PRO A 197 6.02 -8.50 -6.28
CA PRO A 197 4.61 -8.82 -6.28
C PRO A 197 4.26 -9.88 -5.22
N SER A 198 3.04 -9.82 -4.69
CA SER A 198 2.65 -10.64 -3.55
C SER A 198 1.17 -11.01 -3.53
N TRP A 199 0.86 -12.13 -2.88
CA TRP A 199 -0.50 -12.52 -2.54
C TRP A 199 -0.89 -11.91 -1.21
N ILE A 200 -2.01 -11.20 -1.17
CA ILE A 200 -2.46 -10.46 0.02
C ILE A 200 -3.94 -10.74 0.23
N ALA A 201 -4.35 -10.93 1.47
CA ALA A 201 -5.76 -11.08 1.82
C ALA A 201 -6.55 -9.85 1.35
N ALA A 202 -7.67 -10.05 0.63
CA ALA A 202 -8.45 -8.94 0.09
C ALA A 202 -8.88 -7.93 1.16
N GLU A 203 -9.19 -8.41 2.37
CA GLU A 203 -9.57 -7.60 3.52
C GLU A 203 -8.45 -6.70 4.08
N GLU A 204 -7.19 -7.03 3.81
CA GLU A 204 -6.05 -6.19 4.20
C GLU A 204 -5.90 -5.00 3.25
N LEU A 205 -6.29 -5.16 1.98
CA LEU A 205 -6.10 -4.13 0.97
C LEU A 205 -7.10 -2.98 1.14
N VAL A 206 -6.56 -1.76 1.07
CA VAL A 206 -7.36 -0.54 1.10
C VAL A 206 -7.50 -0.01 -0.32
N PRO A 207 -8.72 -0.02 -0.92
CA PRO A 207 -8.97 0.65 -2.18
C PRO A 207 -8.63 2.13 -2.06
N THR A 208 -7.84 2.64 -3.00
CA THR A 208 -7.47 4.07 -3.00
C THR A 208 -8.60 4.97 -3.50
N GLY A 209 -9.62 4.39 -4.14
CA GLY A 209 -10.59 5.17 -4.88
C GLY A 209 -10.04 5.84 -6.14
N ALA A 210 -8.77 5.62 -6.50
CA ALA A 210 -8.26 5.98 -7.82
C ALA A 210 -8.64 4.87 -8.81
N LEU A 211 -9.17 5.27 -9.97
CA LEU A 211 -9.28 4.34 -11.09
C LEU A 211 -7.89 4.04 -11.66
N PRO A 212 -7.70 2.88 -12.32
CA PRO A 212 -6.49 2.64 -13.11
C PRO A 212 -6.29 3.80 -14.08
N GLY A 213 -5.15 4.49 -13.92
CA GLY A 213 -4.63 5.40 -14.94
C GLY A 213 -4.15 4.63 -16.17
N ALA A 214 -3.50 5.32 -17.11
CA ALA A 214 -2.80 4.65 -18.20
C ALA A 214 -1.84 3.58 -17.64
N PRO A 215 -1.81 2.36 -18.21
CA PRO A 215 -0.88 1.31 -17.77
C PRO A 215 0.54 1.87 -17.75
N SER A 216 1.16 1.79 -16.58
CA SER A 216 2.48 2.33 -16.35
C SER A 216 3.48 1.21 -16.57
N LEU A 217 4.51 1.48 -17.36
CA LEU A 217 5.61 0.55 -17.55
C LEU A 217 6.51 0.59 -16.31
N LEU A 218 6.61 -0.53 -15.61
CA LEU A 218 7.46 -0.71 -14.43
C LEU A 218 8.67 -1.56 -14.77
N ASN A 219 9.82 -1.26 -14.18
CA ASN A 219 10.99 -2.14 -14.28
C ASN A 219 10.77 -3.40 -13.44
N VAL A 220 11.26 -4.55 -13.92
CA VAL A 220 11.24 -5.79 -13.13
C VAL A 220 12.52 -5.87 -12.30
N GLU A 221 12.45 -5.47 -11.04
CA GLU A 221 13.62 -5.50 -10.13
C GLU A 221 13.91 -6.91 -9.60
N TYR A 222 12.95 -7.84 -9.66
CA TYR A 222 13.05 -9.15 -9.02
C TYR A 222 12.92 -10.31 -10.02
N GLY A 223 13.94 -11.18 -10.04
CA GLY A 223 13.90 -12.49 -10.69
C GLY A 223 13.90 -12.47 -12.22
N SER A 224 14.38 -11.37 -12.82
CA SER A 224 14.43 -11.16 -14.26
C SER A 224 15.81 -10.69 -14.71
N PRO A 225 16.28 -11.05 -15.91
CA PRO A 225 17.46 -10.43 -16.50
C PRO A 225 17.30 -8.90 -16.63
N ASP A 226 18.42 -8.19 -16.50
CA ASP A 226 18.50 -6.73 -16.62
C ASP A 226 17.79 -6.24 -17.89
N GLY A 227 16.89 -5.27 -17.72
CA GLY A 227 16.20 -4.58 -18.81
C GLY A 227 14.74 -4.98 -19.04
N GLU A 228 14.22 -6.05 -18.42
CA GLU A 228 12.78 -6.35 -18.52
C GLU A 228 11.93 -5.28 -17.83
N ALA A 229 10.79 -4.99 -18.44
CA ALA A 229 9.75 -4.18 -17.85
C ALA A 229 8.39 -4.88 -17.95
N MET A 230 7.44 -4.46 -17.13
CA MET A 230 6.10 -5.02 -17.09
C MET A 230 5.05 -3.93 -16.94
N PHE A 231 3.86 -4.20 -17.46
CA PHE A 231 2.67 -3.40 -17.23
C PHE A 231 1.46 -4.35 -17.17
N TRP A 232 0.32 -3.84 -16.74
CA TRP A 232 -0.89 -4.65 -16.59
C TRP A 232 -2.10 -3.90 -17.12
N ARG A 233 -3.08 -4.67 -17.61
CA ARG A 233 -4.35 -4.15 -18.09
C ARG A 233 -5.39 -5.28 -18.13
N GLY A 234 -6.63 -4.98 -17.75
CA GLY A 234 -7.70 -5.96 -17.70
C GLY A 234 -7.47 -7.08 -16.68
N GLY A 235 -6.66 -6.84 -15.65
CA GLY A 235 -6.21 -7.88 -14.72
C GLY A 235 -5.15 -8.83 -15.30
N GLU A 236 -4.61 -8.56 -16.50
CA GLU A 236 -3.60 -9.36 -17.17
C GLU A 236 -2.19 -8.73 -17.07
N GLU A 237 -1.14 -9.57 -17.04
CA GLU A 237 0.27 -9.14 -17.01
C GLU A 237 0.85 -9.15 -18.42
N TYR A 238 1.58 -8.08 -18.76
CA TYR A 238 2.32 -7.94 -19.99
C TYR A 238 3.78 -7.64 -19.69
N ARG A 239 4.70 -8.32 -20.38
CA ARG A 239 6.15 -8.17 -20.24
C ARG A 239 6.76 -7.59 -21.49
N VAL A 240 7.58 -6.57 -21.33
CA VAL A 240 8.41 -5.95 -22.36
C VAL A 240 9.83 -6.46 -22.16
N ILE A 241 10.30 -7.26 -23.11
CA ILE A 241 11.53 -8.05 -23.00
C ILE A 241 12.44 -7.71 -24.17
N SER A 242 13.72 -7.43 -23.89
CA SER A 242 14.72 -7.31 -24.95
C SER A 242 15.02 -8.68 -25.54
N ARG A 243 15.07 -8.79 -26.86
CA ARG A 243 15.49 -10.01 -27.55
C ARG A 243 16.96 -10.36 -27.28
N TYR A 244 17.77 -9.34 -26.96
CA TYR A 244 19.18 -9.49 -26.67
C TYR A 244 19.47 -8.99 -25.26
N ALA A 245 19.69 -9.90 -24.32
CA ALA A 245 20.25 -9.53 -23.02
C ALA A 245 21.75 -9.22 -23.20
N PRO A 246 22.30 -8.11 -22.68
CA PRO A 246 21.71 -7.00 -21.93
C PRO A 246 21.75 -5.68 -22.73
N SER A 247 21.21 -5.65 -23.96
CA SER A 247 21.27 -4.43 -24.78
C SER A 247 20.18 -3.44 -24.39
N THR A 248 20.56 -2.17 -24.24
CA THR A 248 19.63 -1.04 -24.12
C THR A 248 18.96 -0.71 -25.45
N ASP A 249 19.61 -1.07 -26.55
CA ASP A 249 19.10 -0.91 -27.91
C ASP A 249 18.49 -2.22 -28.43
N GLY A 250 17.31 -2.14 -29.04
CA GLY A 250 16.43 -3.27 -29.33
C GLY A 250 16.97 -4.40 -30.23
N PRO A 251 16.11 -5.34 -30.65
CA PRO A 251 14.65 -5.27 -30.62
C PRO A 251 14.02 -5.69 -29.29
N TRP A 252 12.94 -4.99 -28.95
CA TRP A 252 12.07 -5.21 -27.81
C TRP A 252 10.76 -5.86 -28.25
N ASP A 253 10.38 -6.93 -27.56
CA ASP A 253 9.15 -7.67 -27.81
C ASP A 253 8.21 -7.50 -26.60
N VAL A 254 6.89 -7.60 -26.81
CA VAL A 254 5.91 -7.63 -25.72
C VAL A 254 5.19 -8.96 -25.73
N SER A 255 5.10 -9.60 -24.55
CA SER A 255 4.39 -10.85 -24.34
C SER A 255 3.32 -10.71 -23.26
N HIS A 256 2.13 -11.22 -23.54
CA HIS A 256 1.06 -11.43 -22.55
C HIS A 256 1.34 -12.71 -21.76
N ARG A 257 1.18 -12.66 -20.42
CA ARG A 257 1.30 -13.82 -19.54
C ARG A 257 -0.07 -14.31 -19.09
N ALA A 258 -0.47 -15.48 -19.60
CA ALA A 258 -1.71 -16.14 -19.22
C ALA A 258 -1.68 -16.66 -17.75
N PRO A 259 -2.85 -16.97 -17.15
CA PRO A 259 -2.94 -17.45 -15.75
C PRO A 259 -2.15 -18.74 -15.47
N ASP A 260 -2.00 -19.61 -16.47
CA ASP A 260 -1.21 -20.84 -16.41
C ASP A 260 0.31 -20.59 -16.52
N GLY A 261 0.71 -19.32 -16.71
CA GLY A 261 2.10 -18.89 -16.87
C GLY A 261 2.58 -18.86 -18.33
N THR A 262 1.76 -19.27 -19.29
CA THR A 262 2.12 -19.27 -20.71
C THR A 262 2.35 -17.85 -21.21
N LEU A 263 3.45 -17.63 -21.93
CA LEU A 263 3.77 -16.35 -22.56
C LEU A 263 3.38 -16.37 -24.05
N THR A 264 2.49 -15.46 -24.44
CA THR A 264 2.10 -15.26 -25.84
C THR A 264 2.64 -13.92 -26.33
N ARG A 265 3.47 -13.92 -27.37
CA ARG A 265 4.01 -12.69 -27.95
C ARG A 265 2.91 -11.93 -28.70
N ILE A 266 2.78 -10.63 -28.44
CA ILE A 266 1.78 -9.74 -29.05
C ILE A 266 2.39 -8.61 -29.88
N VAL A 267 3.62 -8.19 -29.55
CA VAL A 267 4.38 -7.20 -30.31
C VAL A 267 5.81 -7.70 -30.47
N GLU A 268 6.40 -7.48 -31.64
CA GLU A 268 7.72 -7.96 -31.98
C GLU A 268 8.56 -6.87 -32.65
N GLY A 269 9.85 -6.83 -32.34
CA GLY A 269 10.83 -6.12 -33.18
C GLY A 269 10.94 -4.62 -32.93
N MET A 270 10.44 -4.10 -31.82
CA MET A 270 10.38 -2.66 -31.60
C MET A 270 11.74 -2.09 -31.20
N ARG A 271 12.09 -0.92 -31.73
CA ARG A 271 13.44 -0.35 -31.55
C ARG A 271 13.75 -0.01 -30.09
N THR A 272 12.75 0.50 -29.38
CA THR A 272 12.86 0.90 -27.97
C THR A 272 11.79 0.23 -27.14
N ARG A 273 12.07 0.14 -25.84
CA ARG A 273 11.16 -0.40 -24.84
C ARG A 273 9.84 0.37 -24.77
N GLU A 274 9.89 1.69 -24.83
CA GLU A 274 8.72 2.57 -24.78
C GLU A 274 7.88 2.44 -26.06
N ALA A 275 8.51 2.26 -27.23
CA ALA A 275 7.81 1.99 -28.48
C ALA A 275 7.09 0.64 -28.45
N ALA A 276 7.74 -0.39 -27.88
CA ALA A 276 7.14 -1.70 -27.66
C ALA A 276 5.91 -1.63 -26.76
N HIS A 277 6.05 -0.94 -25.61
CA HIS A 277 4.94 -0.69 -24.69
C HIS A 277 3.79 0.06 -25.37
N HIS A 278 4.08 1.15 -26.07
CA HIS A 278 3.05 1.95 -26.73
C HIS A 278 2.29 1.15 -27.81
N ALA A 279 3.02 0.41 -28.65
CA ALA A 279 2.42 -0.45 -29.66
C ALA A 279 1.54 -1.55 -29.04
N ALA A 280 1.97 -2.13 -27.91
CA ALA A 280 1.18 -3.11 -27.19
C ALA A 280 -0.09 -2.50 -26.61
N LEU A 281 -0.02 -1.30 -26.02
CA LEU A 281 -1.21 -0.59 -25.55
C LEU A 281 -2.21 -0.34 -26.68
N ILE A 282 -1.76 0.12 -27.84
CA ILE A 282 -2.63 0.30 -29.01
C ILE A 282 -3.30 -1.02 -29.41
N ALA A 283 -2.53 -2.11 -29.49
CA ALA A 283 -3.04 -3.42 -29.88
C ALA A 283 -4.07 -3.96 -28.87
N ILE A 284 -3.76 -3.90 -27.57
CA ILE A 284 -4.65 -4.30 -26.48
C ILE A 284 -5.94 -3.48 -26.55
N TYR A 285 -5.82 -2.16 -26.67
CA TYR A 285 -6.97 -1.26 -26.75
C TYR A 285 -7.87 -1.51 -27.96
N GLY A 286 -7.28 -1.71 -29.14
CA GLY A 286 -8.04 -2.08 -30.34
C GLY A 286 -8.77 -3.41 -30.16
N PHE A 287 -8.11 -4.40 -29.55
CA PHE A 287 -8.69 -5.71 -29.30
C PHE A 287 -9.79 -5.70 -28.24
N GLU A 288 -9.60 -4.96 -27.16
CA GLU A 288 -10.59 -4.73 -26.11
C GLU A 288 -11.87 -4.08 -26.68
N ALA A 289 -11.73 -3.13 -27.60
CA ALA A 289 -12.87 -2.50 -28.27
C ALA A 289 -13.66 -3.50 -29.15
N MET A 290 -13.00 -4.52 -29.69
CA MET A 290 -13.65 -5.57 -30.49
C MET A 290 -14.31 -6.67 -29.65
N ARG A 291 -13.77 -6.96 -28.45
CA ARG A 291 -14.24 -8.05 -27.58
C ARG A 291 -15.36 -7.67 -26.61
N SER A 292 -15.65 -6.40 -26.38
CA SER A 292 -16.37 -6.00 -25.17
C SER A 292 -17.88 -6.25 -25.20
N ASP A 293 -18.35 -7.14 -24.32
CA ASP A 293 -19.70 -7.09 -23.73
C ASP A 293 -19.69 -6.05 -22.60
N THR A 294 -19.81 -4.77 -22.94
CA THR A 294 -19.96 -3.71 -21.93
C THR A 294 -21.29 -3.89 -21.20
N VAL A 295 -21.25 -4.06 -19.87
CA VAL A 295 -22.46 -4.28 -19.05
C VAL A 295 -22.96 -3.01 -18.39
N SER A 296 -22.08 -2.03 -18.18
CA SER A 296 -22.43 -0.70 -17.68
C SER A 296 -21.32 0.30 -18.00
N TYR A 297 -21.52 1.56 -17.63
CA TYR A 297 -20.54 2.63 -17.76
C TYR A 297 -20.38 3.34 -16.41
N LEU A 298 -19.17 3.84 -16.16
CA LEU A 298 -18.79 4.56 -14.96
C LEU A 298 -18.21 5.93 -15.35
N ALA A 299 -18.89 7.01 -14.97
CA ALA A 299 -18.40 8.37 -15.13
C ALA A 299 -17.62 8.83 -13.90
N VAL A 300 -16.47 9.44 -14.14
CA VAL A 300 -15.57 10.03 -13.13
C VAL A 300 -15.16 11.42 -13.56
N ALA A 301 -15.17 12.35 -12.61
CA ALA A 301 -14.75 13.73 -12.83
C ALA A 301 -13.27 13.91 -12.47
N GLU A 302 -12.54 14.65 -13.29
CA GLU A 302 -11.15 15.02 -13.06
C GLU A 302 -10.94 16.53 -13.15
N ASN A 303 -9.93 17.05 -12.44
CA ASN A 303 -9.47 18.42 -12.64
C ASN A 303 -8.65 18.55 -13.94
N LEU A 304 -8.24 19.76 -14.30
CA LEU A 304 -7.41 20.03 -15.48
C LEU A 304 -6.04 19.34 -15.47
N SER A 305 -5.58 18.88 -14.30
CA SER A 305 -4.33 18.13 -14.12
C SER A 305 -4.53 16.62 -14.18
N GLY A 306 -5.73 16.13 -14.54
CA GLY A 306 -6.04 14.70 -14.63
C GLY A 306 -6.17 14.01 -13.26
N GLN A 307 -6.45 14.76 -12.19
CA GLN A 307 -6.63 14.20 -10.86
C GLN A 307 -8.12 13.96 -10.58
N PRO A 308 -8.52 12.78 -10.06
CA PRO A 308 -9.91 12.47 -9.78
C PRO A 308 -10.49 13.36 -8.66
N LEU A 309 -11.77 13.69 -8.82
CA LEU A 309 -12.58 14.52 -7.94
C LEU A 309 -13.81 13.73 -7.45
N ARG A 310 -14.13 13.84 -6.15
CA ARG A 310 -15.36 13.33 -5.53
C ARG A 310 -16.48 14.34 -5.76
N VAL A 311 -17.45 14.00 -6.60
CA VAL A 311 -18.67 14.79 -6.81
C VAL A 311 -19.73 14.35 -5.79
N GLU A 312 -20.28 15.29 -5.02
CA GLU A 312 -21.29 14.99 -3.99
C GLU A 312 -22.70 15.44 -4.39
N ASP A 313 -22.79 16.45 -5.27
CA ASP A 313 -24.03 17.17 -5.58
C ASP A 313 -24.82 16.52 -6.74
N VAL A 314 -24.53 15.27 -7.11
CA VAL A 314 -25.15 14.56 -8.24
C VAL A 314 -25.92 13.32 -7.74
N PRO A 315 -27.20 13.14 -8.12
CA PRO A 315 -27.96 11.95 -7.74
C PRO A 315 -27.33 10.65 -8.26
N GLY A 316 -27.23 9.64 -7.38
CA GLY A 316 -26.70 8.32 -7.74
C GLY A 316 -25.18 8.24 -7.81
N VAL A 317 -24.46 9.19 -7.21
CA VAL A 317 -23.01 9.06 -6.97
C VAL A 317 -22.71 8.02 -5.90
N ASP A 318 -21.64 7.26 -6.09
CA ASP A 318 -21.09 6.38 -5.07
C ASP A 318 -20.28 7.17 -4.01
N ALA A 319 -19.75 6.46 -3.00
CA ALA A 319 -18.92 7.06 -1.95
C ALA A 319 -17.63 7.73 -2.47
N TRP A 320 -17.25 7.48 -3.72
CA TRP A 320 -16.09 8.06 -4.39
C TRP A 320 -16.48 9.20 -5.34
N GLY A 321 -17.76 9.55 -5.42
CA GLY A 321 -18.28 10.62 -6.27
C GLY A 321 -18.37 10.24 -7.74
N ARG A 322 -18.55 8.95 -8.04
CA ARG A 322 -18.62 8.39 -9.39
C ARG A 322 -20.05 7.99 -9.72
N VAL A 323 -20.42 8.04 -10.99
CA VAL A 323 -21.78 7.68 -11.43
C VAL A 323 -21.75 6.45 -12.32
N SER A 324 -22.52 5.42 -11.95
CA SER A 324 -22.75 4.27 -12.83
C SER A 324 -24.06 4.43 -13.62
N ALA A 325 -24.06 4.03 -14.89
CA ALA A 325 -25.24 4.00 -15.74
C ALA A 325 -25.16 2.88 -16.80
N PRO A 326 -26.30 2.42 -17.36
CA PRO A 326 -26.31 1.41 -18.42
C PRO A 326 -25.73 1.89 -19.76
N THR A 327 -25.68 3.21 -20.02
CA THR A 327 -25.11 3.77 -21.25
C THR A 327 -24.10 4.87 -20.95
N ALA A 328 -23.15 5.09 -21.88
CA ALA A 328 -22.11 6.11 -21.74
C ALA A 328 -22.72 7.52 -21.66
N GLU A 329 -23.69 7.82 -22.52
CA GLU A 329 -24.39 9.11 -22.56
C GLU A 329 -25.10 9.41 -21.26
N LEU A 330 -25.77 8.41 -20.66
CA LEU A 330 -26.46 8.59 -19.39
C LEU A 330 -25.47 8.78 -18.23
N ALA A 331 -24.34 8.06 -18.23
CA ALA A 331 -23.29 8.26 -17.24
C ALA A 331 -22.71 9.69 -17.31
N PHE A 332 -22.41 10.16 -18.53
CA PHE A 332 -21.94 11.52 -18.78
C PHE A 332 -22.97 12.56 -18.36
N ASN A 333 -24.21 12.49 -18.86
CA ASN A 333 -25.26 13.49 -18.62
C ASN A 333 -25.59 13.66 -17.13
N ARG A 334 -25.54 12.57 -16.36
CA ARG A 334 -25.71 12.65 -14.89
C ARG A 334 -24.61 13.46 -14.23
N MET A 335 -23.38 13.35 -14.71
CA MET A 335 -22.22 14.07 -14.17
C MET A 335 -22.04 15.48 -14.78
N ASP A 336 -22.60 15.73 -15.96
CA ASP A 336 -22.44 16.98 -16.70
C ASP A 336 -23.08 18.20 -16.00
N GLY A 337 -23.96 18.00 -15.02
CA GLY A 337 -24.47 19.08 -14.16
C GLY A 337 -23.47 19.58 -13.10
N ALA A 338 -22.40 18.83 -12.79
CA ALA A 338 -21.50 19.16 -11.68
C ALA A 338 -20.41 20.16 -12.09
N GLY A 339 -20.43 21.39 -11.60
CA GLY A 339 -19.38 22.39 -11.91
C GLY A 339 -18.02 22.14 -11.23
N SER A 340 -18.03 21.43 -10.10
CA SER A 340 -16.87 21.23 -9.23
C SER A 340 -16.99 19.91 -8.46
N GLY A 341 -15.87 19.43 -7.94
CA GLY A 341 -15.82 18.29 -7.03
C GLY A 341 -14.78 18.52 -5.93
N LEU A 342 -14.82 17.67 -4.90
CA LEU A 342 -13.89 17.70 -3.78
C LEU A 342 -12.69 16.80 -4.07
N ARG A 343 -11.52 17.21 -3.60
CA ARG A 343 -10.34 16.37 -3.52
C ARG A 343 -9.68 16.59 -2.19
N TYR A 344 -9.31 15.51 -1.52
CA TYR A 344 -8.51 15.61 -0.31
C TYR A 344 -7.11 16.15 -0.67
N ASP A 345 -6.81 17.35 -0.19
CA ASP A 345 -5.50 17.97 -0.29
C ASP A 345 -4.66 17.44 0.87
N THR A 346 -3.66 16.63 0.56
CA THR A 346 -2.78 15.99 1.56
C THR A 346 -1.94 17.01 2.31
N VAL A 347 -1.56 18.12 1.67
CA VAL A 347 -0.77 19.19 2.28
C VAL A 347 -1.63 19.99 3.26
N LYS A 348 -2.85 20.33 2.86
CA LYS A 348 -3.78 21.11 3.70
C LYS A 348 -4.62 20.25 4.66
N ARG A 349 -4.51 18.93 4.57
CA ARG A 349 -5.27 17.92 5.32
C ARG A 349 -6.77 18.19 5.35
N ARG A 350 -7.33 18.57 4.21
CA ARG A 350 -8.76 18.88 4.07
C ARG A 350 -9.23 18.66 2.65
N ASP A 351 -10.54 18.46 2.49
CA ASP A 351 -11.15 18.48 1.18
C ASP A 351 -11.12 19.90 0.60
N VAL A 352 -10.55 20.02 -0.59
CA VAL A 352 -10.50 21.25 -1.38
C VAL A 352 -11.40 21.07 -2.59
N ARG A 353 -12.29 22.04 -2.78
CA ARG A 353 -13.17 22.08 -3.95
C ARG A 353 -12.40 22.57 -5.16
N ASN A 354 -12.39 21.79 -6.22
CA ASN A 354 -11.73 22.08 -7.49
C ASN A 354 -12.74 22.06 -8.63
N ARG A 355 -12.49 22.87 -9.65
CA ARG A 355 -13.27 22.87 -10.90
C ARG A 355 -13.05 21.55 -11.64
N ILE A 356 -14.13 21.00 -12.18
CA ILE A 356 -14.07 19.84 -13.07
C ILE A 356 -13.55 20.31 -14.42
N GLY A 357 -12.46 19.70 -14.89
CA GLY A 357 -11.87 19.92 -16.21
C GLY A 357 -12.36 18.90 -17.23
N PHE A 358 -12.43 17.63 -16.83
CA PHE A 358 -12.80 16.53 -17.72
C PHE A 358 -13.77 15.57 -17.04
N ILE A 359 -14.66 14.97 -17.83
CA ILE A 359 -15.45 13.81 -17.41
C ILE A 359 -14.97 12.60 -18.23
N LEU A 360 -14.47 11.59 -17.54
CA LEU A 360 -14.04 10.33 -18.13
C LEU A 360 -15.14 9.28 -17.95
N VAL A 361 -15.57 8.66 -19.04
CA VAL A 361 -16.59 7.60 -19.02
C VAL A 361 -15.96 6.27 -19.39
N TYR A 362 -15.83 5.39 -18.40
CA TYR A 362 -15.25 4.06 -18.53
C TYR A 362 -16.34 3.03 -18.85
N PRO A 363 -16.19 2.20 -19.89
CA PRO A 363 -16.99 1.00 -20.01
C PRO A 363 -16.58 -0.01 -18.92
N VAL A 364 -17.57 -0.60 -18.26
CA VAL A 364 -17.39 -1.65 -17.25
C VAL A 364 -17.77 -2.98 -17.87
N ARG A 365 -16.85 -3.95 -17.81
CA ARG A 365 -17.04 -5.29 -18.36
C ARG A 365 -17.72 -6.21 -17.34
N ARG A 366 -18.18 -7.37 -17.81
CA ARG A 366 -18.86 -8.38 -16.98
C ARG A 366 -17.98 -8.89 -15.82
N ASP A 367 -16.66 -8.91 -15.99
CA ASP A 367 -15.67 -9.28 -14.96
C ASP A 367 -15.30 -8.11 -14.01
N GLY A 368 -15.93 -6.95 -14.17
CA GLY A 368 -15.68 -5.76 -13.38
C GLY A 368 -14.48 -4.92 -13.82
N SER A 369 -13.72 -5.34 -14.85
CA SER A 369 -12.62 -4.57 -15.40
C SER A 369 -13.11 -3.31 -16.11
N LEU A 370 -12.27 -2.27 -16.12
CA LEU A 370 -12.56 -1.01 -16.79
C LEU A 370 -11.87 -0.96 -18.14
N GLY A 371 -12.65 -0.73 -19.20
CA GLY A 371 -12.08 -0.46 -20.51
C GLY A 371 -11.57 0.97 -20.63
N ILE A 372 -11.33 1.41 -21.87
CA ILE A 372 -10.71 2.71 -22.13
C ILE A 372 -11.73 3.81 -21.87
N PRO A 373 -11.40 4.83 -21.06
CA PRO A 373 -12.30 5.94 -20.86
C PRO A 373 -12.47 6.77 -22.14
N ARG A 374 -13.69 7.22 -22.39
CA ARG A 374 -13.96 8.31 -23.33
C ARG A 374 -13.88 9.63 -22.58
N SER A 375 -12.95 10.49 -22.99
CA SER A 375 -12.86 11.85 -22.45
C SER A 375 -13.93 12.73 -23.07
N HIS A 376 -14.73 13.36 -22.23
CA HIS A 376 -15.66 14.41 -22.64
C HIS A 376 -15.16 15.71 -22.03
N THR A 377 -14.75 16.63 -22.89
CA THR A 377 -14.47 18.01 -22.52
C THR A 377 -15.79 18.76 -22.47
N ARG A 378 -15.98 19.57 -21.44
CA ARG A 378 -17.06 20.55 -21.42
C ARG A 378 -16.81 21.72 -22.35
#